data_AF-A0A396S711-F1
#
_entry.id   AF-A0A396S711-F1
#
_cell.length_a   1.000
_cell.length_b   1.000
_cell.length_c   1.000
_cell.angle_alpha   90.00
_cell.angle_beta   90.00
_cell.angle_gamma   90.00
#
_symmetry.space_group_name_H-M   'P 1'
#
loop_
_entity.id
_entity.type
_entity.pdbx_description
1 polymer ?
#
loop_
_entity_poly.entity_id
_entity_poly.type
_entity_poly.pdbx_seq_one_letter_code
_entity_poly.pdbx_strand_id
1 'polypeptide(L)'
;MANEMNKTFAEQVPGEERLKLAAVAMAENKKLHENGQAEKETNKIINADTVKEIINDWPATAKMAAENTMKFYGPPNEATQSYLVWHNNGPWKRTIAFKDGVPHDFPEPHTDVLEQFIDYHVPADKVGLVAQLEGSLVIDRTKGEVSVHCDNEGANTLSMNMMHEVVTGQRTPQEAREFIKKEIVEYMMNRPAPYAEKFQFQLLQGEHWDPDVTVVEDQELMKAVTQKQKELGLH
;
A
#
# COMPACT_ATOMS: atom_id res chain seq x y z
N MET A 1 37.52 -10.01 9.90
CA MET A 1 36.53 -9.39 8.99
C MET A 1 35.09 -9.67 9.46
N ALA A 2 34.81 -9.61 10.77
CA ALA A 2 33.47 -9.92 11.32
C ALA A 2 32.81 -8.74 12.05
N ASN A 3 33.45 -7.56 12.04
CA ASN A 3 33.02 -6.40 12.84
C ASN A 3 32.44 -5.23 12.00
N GLU A 4 32.33 -5.40 10.68
CA GLU A 4 31.74 -4.38 9.79
C GLU A 4 30.28 -4.68 9.39
N MET A 5 29.82 -5.94 9.52
CA MET A 5 28.47 -6.36 9.09
C MET A 5 27.31 -5.85 9.98
N ASN A 6 27.62 -5.13 11.07
CA ASN A 6 26.61 -4.61 12.00
C ASN A 6 26.48 -3.08 11.98
N LYS A 7 27.30 -2.36 11.20
CA LYS A 7 27.26 -0.90 11.16
C LYS A 7 26.22 -0.43 10.17
N THR A 8 25.31 0.43 10.61
CA THR A 8 24.29 1.02 9.73
C THR A 8 24.90 2.14 8.89
N PHE A 9 24.27 2.48 7.77
CA PHE A 9 24.61 3.69 7.02
C PHE A 9 24.50 4.94 7.92
N ALA A 10 23.48 4.98 8.78
CA ALA A 10 23.23 6.09 9.69
C ALA A 10 24.37 6.33 10.70
N GLU A 11 25.08 5.27 11.12
CA GLU A 11 26.26 5.38 12.00
C GLU A 11 27.48 6.00 11.28
N GLN A 12 27.55 5.87 9.96
CA GLN A 12 28.75 6.17 9.17
C GLN A 12 28.66 7.48 8.40
N VAL A 13 27.43 7.95 8.11
CA VAL A 13 27.21 9.13 7.28
C VAL A 13 27.66 10.43 7.99
N PRO A 14 28.56 11.22 7.39
CA PRO A 14 28.98 12.50 7.95
C PRO A 14 27.80 13.46 8.20
N GLY A 15 27.93 14.34 9.19
CA GLY A 15 26.89 15.33 9.51
C GLY A 15 26.53 16.24 8.33
N GLU A 16 27.52 16.59 7.50
CA GLU A 16 27.30 17.42 6.31
C GLU A 16 26.42 16.73 5.26
N GLU A 17 26.63 15.45 4.99
CA GLU A 17 25.79 14.68 4.05
C GLU A 17 24.37 14.50 4.59
N ARG A 18 24.21 14.32 5.90
CA ARG A 18 22.88 14.31 6.55
C ARG A 18 22.16 15.65 6.39
N LEU A 19 22.86 16.77 6.60
CA LEU A 19 22.30 18.11 6.44
C LEU A 19 21.91 18.39 4.98
N LYS A 20 22.74 17.93 4.03
CA LYS A 20 22.46 18.04 2.60
C LYS A 20 21.18 17.29 2.22
N LEU A 21 21.03 16.04 2.67
CA LEU A 21 19.80 15.27 2.43
C LEU A 21 18.57 15.94 3.05
N ALA A 22 18.67 16.41 4.29
CA ALA A 22 17.58 17.14 4.95
C ALA A 22 17.17 18.40 4.17
N ALA A 23 18.14 19.16 3.66
CA ALA A 23 17.90 20.34 2.85
C ALA A 23 17.15 20.04 1.54
N VAL A 24 17.54 18.97 0.83
CA VAL A 24 16.85 18.49 -0.37
C VAL A 24 15.43 18.04 -0.02
N ALA A 25 15.28 17.17 0.97
CA ALA A 25 13.99 16.61 1.37
C ALA A 25 13.00 17.70 1.80
N MET A 26 13.42 18.70 2.58
CA MET A 26 12.54 19.81 2.98
C MET A 26 12.13 20.70 1.80
N ALA A 27 13.03 20.91 0.82
CA ALA A 27 12.69 21.67 -0.38
C ALA A 27 11.72 20.90 -1.28
N GLU A 28 11.90 19.58 -1.42
CA GLU A 28 10.98 18.71 -2.15
C GLU A 28 9.61 18.64 -1.47
N ASN A 29 9.56 18.48 -0.15
CA ASN A 29 8.32 18.50 0.63
C ASN A 29 7.53 19.80 0.38
N LYS A 30 8.19 20.96 0.41
CA LYS A 30 7.57 22.24 0.08
C LYS A 30 6.96 22.24 -1.32
N LYS A 31 7.70 21.75 -2.33
CA LYS A 31 7.20 21.63 -3.72
C LYS A 31 6.04 20.66 -3.85
N LEU A 32 6.04 19.57 -3.10
CA LEU A 32 4.94 18.59 -3.09
C LEU A 32 3.66 19.24 -2.57
N HIS A 33 3.73 20.00 -1.47
CA HIS A 33 2.59 20.78 -0.97
C HIS A 33 2.12 21.88 -1.92
N GLU A 34 3.03 22.54 -2.64
CA GLU A 34 2.66 23.59 -3.60
C GLU A 34 1.99 23.03 -4.87
N ASN A 35 2.46 21.87 -5.36
CA ASN A 35 1.99 21.30 -6.61
C ASN A 35 0.83 20.30 -6.44
N GLY A 36 0.64 19.75 -5.24
CA GLY A 36 -0.41 18.77 -4.94
C GLY A 36 -0.32 17.47 -5.75
N GLN A 37 0.87 17.11 -6.25
CA GLN A 37 1.09 15.90 -7.07
C GLN A 37 1.88 14.87 -6.27
N ALA A 38 1.28 13.69 -6.06
CA ALA A 38 1.82 12.72 -5.11
C ALA A 38 2.56 11.54 -5.69
N GLU A 39 2.12 10.93 -6.79
CA GLU A 39 2.89 9.89 -7.47
C GLU A 39 2.76 10.11 -8.98
N LYS A 40 3.89 10.10 -9.69
CA LYS A 40 3.89 10.09 -11.16
C LYS A 40 3.83 8.63 -11.61
N GLU A 41 2.65 8.05 -11.50
CA GLU A 41 2.41 6.69 -11.96
C GLU A 41 2.64 6.58 -13.47
N THR A 42 3.12 5.42 -13.90
CA THR A 42 3.44 5.19 -15.30
C THR A 42 2.21 4.69 -16.06
N ASN A 43 1.87 5.37 -17.16
CA ASN A 43 0.87 4.88 -18.12
C ASN A 43 1.43 3.83 -19.10
N LYS A 44 2.69 3.42 -18.90
CA LYS A 44 3.28 2.32 -19.68
C LYS A 44 2.51 1.04 -19.39
N ILE A 45 2.37 0.18 -20.39
CA ILE A 45 1.81 -1.16 -20.28
C ILE A 45 2.87 -2.14 -20.76
N ILE A 46 3.14 -3.19 -19.97
CA ILE A 46 4.07 -4.25 -20.34
C ILE A 46 3.38 -5.22 -21.31
N ASN A 47 4.12 -5.74 -22.29
CA ASN A 47 3.59 -6.70 -23.23
C ASN A 47 3.14 -7.99 -22.49
N ALA A 48 1.94 -8.49 -22.83
CA ALA A 48 1.35 -9.65 -22.16
C ALA A 48 2.20 -10.92 -22.25
N ASP A 49 2.89 -11.16 -23.36
CA ASP A 49 3.71 -12.37 -23.55
C ASP A 49 4.98 -12.29 -22.71
N THR A 50 5.59 -11.10 -22.58
CA THR A 50 6.68 -10.87 -21.61
C THR A 50 6.25 -11.17 -20.18
N VAL A 51 5.02 -10.79 -19.80
CA VAL A 51 4.51 -11.06 -18.45
C VAL A 51 4.27 -12.55 -18.24
N LYS A 52 3.73 -13.26 -19.24
CA LYS A 52 3.57 -14.74 -19.19
C LYS A 52 4.91 -15.45 -19.01
N GLU A 53 5.97 -14.98 -19.67
CA GLU A 53 7.32 -15.50 -19.47
C GLU A 53 7.82 -15.26 -18.03
N ILE A 54 7.60 -14.07 -17.49
CA ILE A 54 7.97 -13.71 -16.11
C ILE A 54 7.26 -14.61 -15.08
N ILE A 55 5.95 -14.83 -15.23
CA ILE A 55 5.16 -15.59 -14.25
C ILE A 55 5.18 -17.10 -14.51
N ASN A 56 5.91 -17.58 -15.52
CA ASN A 56 5.85 -18.98 -15.92
C ASN A 56 6.19 -19.94 -14.76
N ASP A 57 7.21 -19.56 -13.99
CA ASP A 57 7.77 -20.32 -12.87
C ASP A 57 7.32 -19.79 -11.50
N TRP A 58 6.29 -18.96 -11.45
CA TRP A 58 5.70 -18.52 -10.19
C TRP A 58 4.94 -19.66 -9.52
N PRO A 59 4.87 -19.71 -8.17
CA PRO A 59 3.99 -20.61 -7.45
C PRO A 59 2.54 -20.53 -7.94
N ALA A 60 1.80 -21.65 -7.84
CA ALA A 60 0.50 -21.79 -8.47
C ALA A 60 -0.51 -20.70 -8.08
N THR A 61 -0.62 -20.37 -6.79
CA THR A 61 -1.53 -19.31 -6.30
C THR A 61 -1.15 -17.95 -6.88
N ALA A 62 0.13 -17.58 -6.81
CA ALA A 62 0.65 -16.32 -7.35
C ALA A 62 0.42 -16.19 -8.86
N LYS A 63 0.72 -17.26 -9.61
CA LYS A 63 0.51 -17.29 -11.06
C LYS A 63 -0.97 -17.14 -11.41
N MET A 64 -1.85 -17.85 -10.70
CA MET A 64 -3.30 -17.78 -10.94
C MET A 64 -3.89 -16.41 -10.60
N ALA A 65 -3.46 -15.80 -9.49
CA ALA A 65 -3.86 -14.44 -9.13
C ALA A 65 -3.42 -13.45 -10.23
N ALA A 66 -2.16 -13.49 -10.66
CA ALA A 66 -1.64 -12.64 -11.73
C ALA A 66 -2.40 -12.83 -13.05
N GLU A 67 -2.66 -14.07 -13.48
CA GLU A 67 -3.41 -14.38 -14.69
C GLU A 67 -4.86 -13.88 -14.62
N ASN A 68 -5.51 -14.01 -13.47
CA ASN A 68 -6.87 -13.51 -13.26
C ASN A 68 -6.94 -11.97 -13.29
N THR A 69 -6.01 -11.29 -12.61
CA THR A 69 -5.90 -9.83 -12.67
C THR A 69 -5.63 -9.36 -14.10
N MET A 70 -4.71 -10.02 -14.82
CA MET A 70 -4.45 -9.72 -16.24
C MET A 70 -5.68 -9.93 -17.13
N LYS A 71 -6.43 -11.00 -16.89
CA LYS A 71 -7.63 -11.32 -17.67
C LYS A 71 -8.71 -10.23 -17.53
N PHE A 72 -8.83 -9.63 -16.35
CA PHE A 72 -9.86 -8.63 -16.07
C PHE A 72 -9.39 -7.20 -16.38
N TYR A 73 -8.19 -6.81 -15.93
CA TYR A 73 -7.67 -5.45 -16.05
C TYR A 73 -6.68 -5.23 -17.21
N GLY A 74 -6.29 -6.30 -17.91
CA GLY A 74 -5.25 -6.23 -18.93
C GLY A 74 -3.82 -6.32 -18.36
N PRO A 75 -2.79 -6.18 -19.20
CA PRO A 75 -1.40 -6.32 -18.77
C PRO A 75 -0.98 -5.24 -17.76
N PRO A 76 -0.04 -5.55 -16.84
CA PRO A 76 0.44 -4.61 -15.82
C PRO A 76 1.22 -3.44 -16.39
N ASN A 77 1.33 -2.39 -15.59
CA ASN A 77 2.14 -1.22 -15.88
C ASN A 77 3.63 -1.46 -15.67
N GLU A 78 3.96 -2.29 -14.67
CA GLU A 78 5.31 -2.70 -14.32
C GLU A 78 5.38 -4.21 -14.10
N ALA A 79 6.50 -4.82 -14.50
CA ALA A 79 6.72 -6.24 -14.33
C ALA A 79 8.19 -6.51 -13.99
N THR A 80 8.39 -7.23 -12.89
CA THR A 80 9.69 -7.74 -12.45
C THR A 80 9.58 -9.24 -12.21
N GLN A 81 10.71 -9.90 -11.94
CA GLN A 81 10.72 -11.33 -11.61
C GLN A 81 9.96 -11.66 -10.32
N SER A 82 9.76 -10.69 -9.43
CA SER A 82 9.20 -10.90 -8.10
C SER A 82 7.80 -10.30 -7.92
N TYR A 83 7.41 -9.32 -8.73
CA TYR A 83 6.09 -8.69 -8.65
C TYR A 83 5.65 -8.05 -9.96
N LEU A 84 4.33 -7.95 -10.13
CA LEU A 84 3.65 -7.21 -11.19
C LEU A 84 2.83 -6.07 -10.56
N VAL A 85 2.81 -4.89 -11.18
CA VAL A 85 2.10 -3.72 -10.65
C VAL A 85 1.13 -3.18 -11.69
N TRP A 86 -0.11 -2.96 -11.27
CA TRP A 86 -1.11 -2.17 -11.97
C TRP A 86 -1.36 -0.89 -11.18
N HIS A 87 -1.43 0.23 -11.89
CA HIS A 87 -1.78 1.54 -11.37
C HIS A 87 -3.16 1.93 -11.91
N ASN A 88 -4.00 2.54 -11.06
CA ASN A 88 -5.37 2.99 -11.38
C ASN A 88 -6.23 1.94 -12.11
N ASN A 89 -6.26 0.70 -11.62
CA ASN A 89 -7.03 -0.38 -12.24
C ASN A 89 -8.38 -0.59 -11.55
N GLY A 90 -9.47 -0.31 -12.28
CA GLY A 90 -10.82 -0.48 -11.74
C GLY A 90 -11.05 0.45 -10.52
N PRO A 91 -11.49 -0.09 -9.37
CA PRO A 91 -11.69 0.70 -8.16
C PRO A 91 -10.38 0.89 -7.35
N TRP A 92 -9.28 0.26 -7.75
CA TRP A 92 -8.04 0.23 -6.99
C TRP A 92 -7.10 1.35 -7.42
N LYS A 93 -6.51 2.03 -6.43
CA LYS A 93 -5.37 2.95 -6.67
C LYS A 93 -4.20 2.17 -7.26
N ARG A 94 -3.91 1.01 -6.68
CA ARG A 94 -2.83 0.13 -7.10
C ARG A 94 -3.17 -1.33 -6.80
N THR A 95 -2.71 -2.23 -7.66
CA THR A 95 -2.73 -3.68 -7.43
C THR A 95 -1.31 -4.22 -7.64
N ILE A 96 -0.84 -5.04 -6.71
CA ILE A 96 0.46 -5.71 -6.79
C ILE A 96 0.24 -7.20 -6.66
N ALA A 97 0.68 -7.98 -7.66
CA ALA A 97 0.76 -9.44 -7.55
C ALA A 97 2.22 -9.83 -7.25
N PHE A 98 2.43 -10.67 -6.25
CA PHE A 98 3.74 -11.11 -5.77
C PHE A 98 4.00 -12.56 -6.15
N LYS A 99 5.25 -12.87 -6.51
CA LYS A 99 5.70 -14.24 -6.73
C LYS A 99 5.69 -15.06 -5.44
N ASP A 100 6.36 -14.51 -4.43
CA ASP A 100 6.54 -15.16 -3.14
C ASP A 100 5.43 -14.70 -2.22
N GLY A 101 4.72 -15.67 -1.64
CA GLY A 101 3.57 -15.37 -0.79
C GLY A 101 3.82 -15.65 0.68
N VAL A 102 2.93 -15.10 1.51
CA VAL A 102 2.99 -15.21 2.97
C VAL A 102 1.86 -16.12 3.47
N PRO A 103 2.11 -17.06 4.41
CA PRO A 103 1.04 -17.86 4.99
C PRO A 103 0.06 -16.98 5.79
N HIS A 104 -1.23 -17.16 5.55
CA HIS A 104 -2.29 -16.45 6.24
C HIS A 104 -3.44 -17.42 6.57
N ASP A 105 -3.77 -17.51 7.86
CA ASP A 105 -4.70 -18.53 8.38
C ASP A 105 -6.14 -18.02 8.57
N PHE A 106 -6.44 -16.78 8.16
CA PHE A 106 -7.74 -16.14 8.35
C PHE A 106 -8.29 -15.63 7.02
N PRO A 107 -9.60 -15.77 6.74
CA PRO A 107 -10.61 -16.54 7.49
C PRO A 107 -10.48 -18.07 7.33
N GLU A 108 -9.79 -18.50 6.28
CA GLU A 108 -9.31 -19.87 6.05
C GLU A 108 -7.83 -19.85 5.64
N PRO A 109 -7.09 -20.96 5.81
CA PRO A 109 -5.67 -21.01 5.41
C PRO A 109 -5.46 -20.81 3.91
N HIS A 110 -4.65 -19.82 3.55
CA HIS A 110 -4.21 -19.51 2.20
C HIS A 110 -2.82 -18.88 2.18
N THR A 111 -2.38 -18.47 0.99
CA THR A 111 -1.14 -17.73 0.79
C THR A 111 -1.46 -16.36 0.19
N ASP A 112 -1.06 -15.30 0.86
CA ASP A 112 -1.23 -13.94 0.37
C ASP A 112 -0.26 -13.68 -0.77
N VAL A 113 -0.80 -13.26 -1.92
CA VAL A 113 -0.02 -13.02 -3.16
C VAL A 113 -0.53 -11.81 -3.94
N LEU A 114 -1.61 -11.17 -3.49
CA LEU A 114 -2.26 -10.05 -4.16
C LEU A 114 -2.54 -8.94 -3.15
N GLU A 115 -1.83 -7.82 -3.29
CA GLU A 115 -2.06 -6.62 -2.48
C GLU A 115 -2.77 -5.55 -3.28
N GLN A 116 -3.80 -4.94 -2.71
CA GLN A 116 -4.59 -3.91 -3.37
C GLN A 116 -4.82 -2.71 -2.46
N PHE A 117 -4.77 -1.51 -3.06
CA PHE A 117 -4.69 -0.25 -2.36
C PHE A 117 -5.88 0.65 -2.70
N ILE A 118 -6.37 1.38 -1.70
CA ILE A 118 -7.32 2.49 -1.87
C ILE A 118 -6.83 3.71 -1.10
N ASP A 119 -7.21 4.91 -1.58
CA ASP A 119 -7.13 6.11 -0.77
C ASP A 119 -8.16 6.01 0.37
N TYR A 120 -7.67 6.05 1.60
CA TYR A 120 -8.50 5.97 2.80
C TYR A 120 -7.77 6.50 4.03
N HIS A 121 -8.38 7.46 4.72
CA HIS A 121 -7.86 7.98 5.98
C HIS A 121 -8.45 7.22 7.18
N VAL A 122 -7.61 6.47 7.89
CA VAL A 122 -7.96 5.88 9.19
C VAL A 122 -7.56 6.85 10.31
N PRO A 123 -8.51 7.34 11.13
CA PRO A 123 -8.17 8.16 12.29
C PRO A 123 -7.19 7.44 13.22
N ALA A 124 -6.20 8.18 13.75
CA ALA A 124 -5.11 7.60 14.54
C ALA A 124 -5.61 6.80 15.77
N ASP A 125 -6.71 7.23 16.40
CA ASP A 125 -7.34 6.55 17.53
C ASP A 125 -8.10 5.27 17.15
N LYS A 126 -8.28 5.00 15.84
CA LYS A 126 -8.98 3.84 15.29
C LYS A 126 -8.04 2.79 14.70
N VAL A 127 -6.77 3.10 14.48
CA VAL A 127 -5.77 2.16 13.92
C VAL A 127 -5.74 0.84 14.69
N GLY A 128 -5.79 0.90 16.03
CA GLY A 128 -5.81 -0.29 16.88
C GLY A 128 -7.06 -1.16 16.73
N LEU A 129 -8.18 -0.62 16.24
CA LEU A 129 -9.37 -1.41 15.93
C LEU A 129 -9.23 -2.17 14.61
N VAL A 130 -8.61 -1.54 13.60
CA VAL A 130 -8.29 -2.21 12.33
C VAL A 130 -7.30 -3.35 12.55
N ALA A 131 -6.27 -3.14 13.37
CA ALA A 131 -5.33 -4.20 13.73
C ALA A 131 -5.97 -5.38 14.50
N GLN A 132 -7.10 -5.16 15.17
CA GLN A 132 -7.88 -6.24 15.83
C GLN A 132 -8.81 -6.97 14.85
N LEU A 133 -9.14 -6.37 13.70
CA LEU A 133 -9.97 -6.99 12.68
C LEU A 133 -9.21 -8.13 12.00
N GLU A 134 -8.08 -7.85 11.36
CA GLU A 134 -7.24 -8.86 10.71
C GLU A 134 -5.83 -8.33 10.39
N GLY A 135 -4.90 -9.25 10.06
CA GLY A 135 -3.49 -8.94 9.83
C GLY A 135 -3.11 -8.61 8.38
N SER A 136 -4.03 -8.80 7.43
CA SER A 136 -3.84 -8.52 6.00
C SER A 136 -3.92 -7.03 5.66
N LEU A 137 -4.52 -6.21 6.54
CA LEU A 137 -4.72 -4.77 6.34
C LEU A 137 -3.50 -3.97 6.82
N VAL A 138 -3.00 -3.10 5.96
CA VAL A 138 -1.89 -2.18 6.27
C VAL A 138 -2.36 -0.74 6.08
N ILE A 139 -2.09 0.11 7.07
CA ILE A 139 -2.45 1.53 7.05
C ILE A 139 -1.17 2.35 6.83
N ASP A 140 -1.10 3.07 5.72
CA ASP A 140 -0.07 4.09 5.47
C ASP A 140 -0.70 5.47 5.56
N ARG A 141 -0.65 6.04 6.78
CA ARG A 141 -1.26 7.32 7.09
C ARG A 141 -0.61 8.47 6.32
N THR A 142 0.72 8.47 6.18
CA THR A 142 1.42 9.55 5.47
C THR A 142 0.99 9.65 4.02
N LYS A 143 0.85 8.50 3.35
CA LYS A 143 0.31 8.45 1.98
C LYS A 143 -1.21 8.61 1.92
N GLY A 144 -1.92 8.42 3.04
CA GLY A 144 -3.38 8.48 3.08
C GLY A 144 -4.04 7.26 2.43
N GLU A 145 -3.37 6.11 2.47
CA GLU A 145 -3.84 4.88 1.82
C GLU A 145 -3.94 3.71 2.81
N VAL A 146 -4.82 2.78 2.47
CA VAL A 146 -4.90 1.47 3.11
C VAL A 146 -4.68 0.42 2.04
N SER A 147 -3.95 -0.64 2.38
CA SER A 147 -3.81 -1.83 1.56
C SER A 147 -4.35 -3.06 2.27
N VAL A 148 -4.68 -4.07 1.48
CA VAL A 148 -5.03 -5.41 1.95
C VAL A 148 -4.29 -6.42 1.09
N HIS A 149 -3.73 -7.45 1.73
CA HIS A 149 -2.96 -8.51 1.07
C HIS A 149 -3.60 -9.88 1.33
N CYS A 150 -4.17 -10.51 0.29
CA CYS A 150 -4.75 -11.86 0.32
C CYS A 150 -4.41 -12.64 -0.97
N ASP A 151 -5.08 -13.75 -1.23
CA ASP A 151 -4.93 -14.56 -2.44
C ASP A 151 -5.80 -14.07 -3.63
N ASN A 152 -6.88 -13.31 -3.37
CA ASN A 152 -7.84 -12.87 -4.39
C ASN A 152 -8.52 -11.52 -4.08
N GLU A 153 -9.03 -10.86 -5.13
CA GLU A 153 -9.65 -9.53 -5.05
C GLU A 153 -10.97 -9.48 -4.26
N GLY A 154 -11.75 -10.57 -4.27
CA GLY A 154 -13.00 -10.63 -3.52
C GLY A 154 -12.75 -10.58 -2.00
N ALA A 155 -11.75 -11.32 -1.53
CA ALA A 155 -11.31 -11.28 -0.13
C ALA A 155 -10.78 -9.89 0.24
N ASN A 156 -10.00 -9.26 -0.64
CA ASN A 156 -9.51 -7.90 -0.45
C ASN A 156 -10.67 -6.88 -0.33
N THR A 157 -11.66 -6.97 -1.22
CA THR A 157 -12.86 -6.10 -1.20
C THR A 157 -13.67 -6.26 0.08
N LEU A 158 -13.86 -7.51 0.52
CA LEU A 158 -14.57 -7.83 1.77
C LEU A 158 -13.87 -7.23 2.99
N SER A 159 -12.55 -7.41 3.08
CA SER A 159 -11.73 -6.89 4.18
C SER A 159 -11.78 -5.37 4.25
N MET A 160 -11.71 -4.68 3.11
CA MET A 160 -11.83 -3.22 3.04
C MET A 160 -13.19 -2.70 3.50
N ASN A 161 -14.28 -3.37 3.11
CA ASN A 161 -15.62 -3.01 3.57
C ASN A 161 -15.74 -3.19 5.09
N MET A 162 -15.18 -4.26 5.64
CA MET A 162 -15.19 -4.53 7.08
C MET A 162 -14.33 -3.54 7.86
N MET A 163 -13.17 -3.17 7.32
CA MET A 163 -12.33 -2.10 7.85
C MET A 163 -13.14 -0.79 7.93
N HIS A 164 -13.84 -0.42 6.86
CA HIS A 164 -14.65 0.79 6.84
C HIS A 164 -15.75 0.79 7.92
N GLU A 165 -16.47 -0.32 8.07
CA GLU A 165 -17.52 -0.44 9.10
C GLU A 165 -16.95 -0.40 10.53
N VAL A 166 -15.76 -0.97 10.75
CA VAL A 166 -15.06 -0.87 12.04
C VAL A 166 -14.62 0.57 12.33
N VAL A 167 -14.03 1.24 11.36
CA VAL A 167 -13.56 2.64 11.50
C VAL A 167 -14.72 3.60 11.76
N THR A 168 -15.85 3.40 11.07
CA THR A 168 -17.06 4.22 11.23
C THR A 168 -17.92 3.84 12.44
N GLY A 169 -17.55 2.79 13.17
CA GLY A 169 -18.27 2.33 14.37
C GLY A 169 -19.59 1.62 14.08
N GLN A 170 -19.82 1.19 12.83
CA GLN A 170 -20.97 0.38 12.45
C GLN A 170 -20.84 -1.06 12.95
N ARG A 171 -19.60 -1.56 13.11
CA ARG A 171 -19.28 -2.86 13.71
C ARG A 171 -18.11 -2.78 14.68
N THR A 172 -18.08 -3.71 15.62
CA THR A 172 -16.86 -4.06 16.35
C THR A 172 -15.96 -4.96 15.49
N PRO A 173 -14.64 -5.03 15.78
CA PRO A 173 -13.75 -5.95 15.09
C PRO A 173 -14.22 -7.41 15.13
N GLN A 174 -14.77 -7.85 16.26
CA GLN A 174 -15.27 -9.22 16.43
C GLN A 174 -16.49 -9.51 15.56
N GLU A 175 -17.45 -8.58 15.48
CA GLU A 175 -18.62 -8.71 14.60
C GLU A 175 -18.22 -8.74 13.13
N ALA A 176 -17.24 -7.91 12.75
CA ALA A 176 -16.70 -7.88 11.40
C ALA A 176 -16.00 -9.21 11.04
N ARG A 177 -15.20 -9.80 11.93
CA ARG A 177 -14.60 -11.14 11.71
C ARG A 177 -15.65 -12.23 11.50
N GLU A 178 -16.72 -12.25 12.29
CA GLU A 178 -17.82 -13.21 12.09
C GLU A 178 -18.61 -12.95 10.80
N PHE A 179 -18.67 -11.71 10.34
CA PHE A 179 -19.27 -11.37 9.05
C PHE A 179 -18.40 -11.88 7.90
N ILE A 180 -17.07 -11.62 7.92
CA ILE A 180 -16.11 -12.09 6.92
C ILE A 180 -16.25 -13.59 6.70
N LYS A 181 -16.24 -14.37 7.79
CA LYS A 181 -16.39 -15.82 7.77
C LYS A 181 -17.65 -16.31 7.03
N LYS A 182 -18.76 -15.57 7.12
CA LYS A 182 -20.01 -15.94 6.43
C LYS A 182 -19.96 -15.53 4.97
N GLU A 183 -19.57 -14.29 4.71
CA GLU A 183 -19.59 -13.71 3.38
C GLU A 183 -18.60 -14.41 2.43
N ILE A 184 -17.41 -14.78 2.92
CA ILE A 184 -16.41 -15.47 2.10
C ILE A 184 -16.90 -16.85 1.64
N VAL A 185 -17.68 -17.56 2.48
CA VAL A 185 -18.29 -18.84 2.13
C VAL A 185 -19.37 -18.67 1.05
N GLU A 186 -20.14 -17.58 1.09
CA GLU A 186 -21.10 -17.27 0.02
C GLU A 186 -20.37 -16.98 -1.29
N TYR A 187 -19.32 -16.15 -1.24
CA TYR A 187 -18.50 -15.78 -2.39
C TYR A 187 -17.84 -17.00 -3.05
N MET A 188 -17.14 -17.83 -2.27
CA MET A 188 -16.46 -19.04 -2.77
C MET A 188 -17.43 -20.07 -3.37
N MET A 189 -18.66 -20.14 -2.86
CA MET A 189 -19.70 -21.03 -3.37
C MET A 189 -20.47 -20.44 -4.56
N ASN A 190 -20.01 -19.31 -5.11
CA ASN A 190 -20.67 -18.59 -6.21
C ASN A 190 -22.14 -18.26 -5.88
N ARG A 191 -22.39 -17.87 -4.63
CA ARG A 191 -23.66 -17.33 -4.14
C ARG A 191 -23.52 -15.81 -3.96
N PRO A 192 -24.62 -15.05 -3.90
CA PRO A 192 -24.54 -13.60 -3.75
C PRO A 192 -23.74 -13.21 -2.50
N ALA A 193 -22.68 -12.44 -2.69
CA ALA A 193 -21.80 -11.96 -1.62
C ALA A 193 -21.47 -10.47 -1.85
N PRO A 194 -22.43 -9.56 -1.64
CA PRO A 194 -22.30 -8.15 -2.00
C PRO A 194 -21.03 -7.48 -1.46
N TYR A 195 -20.56 -7.85 -0.27
CA TYR A 195 -19.39 -7.23 0.36
C TYR A 195 -18.07 -7.74 -0.22
N ALA A 196 -18.04 -8.92 -0.82
CA ALA A 196 -16.88 -9.43 -1.57
C ALA A 196 -16.91 -9.00 -3.05
N GLU A 197 -18.09 -8.66 -3.58
CA GLU A 197 -18.27 -8.31 -5.00
C GLU A 197 -17.98 -6.83 -5.31
N LYS A 198 -18.17 -5.93 -4.35
CA LYS A 198 -17.97 -4.48 -4.54
C LYS A 198 -17.82 -3.73 -3.22
N PHE A 199 -17.25 -2.53 -3.30
CA PHE A 199 -17.25 -1.58 -2.19
C PHE A 199 -18.67 -1.16 -1.81
N GLN A 200 -18.94 -1.15 -0.50
CA GLN A 200 -20.22 -0.72 0.11
C GLN A 200 -20.18 0.74 0.57
N PHE A 201 -19.08 1.44 0.30
CA PHE A 201 -18.88 2.85 0.60
C PHE A 201 -18.28 3.56 -0.62
N GLN A 202 -18.43 4.88 -0.66
CA GLN A 202 -17.84 5.68 -1.71
C GLN A 202 -16.33 5.78 -1.49
N LEU A 203 -15.56 5.32 -2.47
CA LEU A 203 -14.11 5.49 -2.46
C LEU A 203 -13.74 6.96 -2.61
N LEU A 204 -12.71 7.36 -1.88
CA LEU A 204 -12.09 8.66 -2.05
C LEU A 204 -11.47 8.75 -3.47
N GLN A 205 -11.34 9.98 -3.95
CA GLN A 205 -10.76 10.28 -5.26
C GLN A 205 -9.66 11.32 -5.09
N GLY A 206 -8.57 11.15 -5.82
CA GLY A 206 -7.38 11.99 -5.68
C GLY A 206 -6.61 11.69 -4.40
N GLU A 207 -5.56 12.46 -4.15
CA GLU A 207 -4.63 12.22 -3.05
C GLU A 207 -5.16 12.75 -1.72
N HIS A 208 -5.05 11.94 -0.66
CA HIS A 208 -5.53 12.26 0.69
C HIS A 208 -4.44 12.11 1.75
N TRP A 209 -3.26 12.67 1.48
CA TRP A 209 -2.14 12.66 2.42
C TRP A 209 -2.52 13.08 3.84
N ASP A 210 -1.97 12.37 4.84
CA ASP A 210 -1.91 12.82 6.22
C ASP A 210 -0.43 12.88 6.68
N PRO A 211 0.26 14.00 6.37
CA PRO A 211 1.70 14.15 6.56
C PRO A 211 2.13 14.38 8.02
N ASP A 212 1.20 14.32 8.99
CA ASP A 212 1.42 14.72 10.38
C ASP A 212 1.82 16.22 10.51
N VAL A 213 2.33 16.62 11.69
CA VAL A 213 2.76 17.98 11.99
C VAL A 213 4.27 18.04 12.27
N THR A 214 4.88 19.16 11.88
CA THR A 214 6.30 19.42 12.21
C THR A 214 6.46 19.68 13.71
N VAL A 215 7.40 18.98 14.36
CA VAL A 215 7.68 19.12 15.80
C VAL A 215 9.11 19.58 16.11
N VAL A 216 9.98 19.66 15.12
CA VAL A 216 11.36 20.13 15.30
C VAL A 216 11.39 21.65 15.25
N GLU A 217 11.76 22.28 16.37
CA GLU A 217 11.79 23.74 16.53
C GLU A 217 13.22 24.32 16.68
N ASP A 218 14.26 23.52 16.41
CA ASP A 218 15.66 23.93 16.58
C ASP A 218 16.07 24.99 15.54
N GLN A 219 16.28 26.23 16.02
CA GLN A 219 16.59 27.37 15.16
C GLN A 219 17.96 27.28 14.48
N GLU A 220 18.94 26.63 15.10
CA GLU A 220 20.28 26.49 14.51
C GLU A 220 20.24 25.50 13.36
N LEU A 221 19.55 24.38 13.54
CA LEU A 221 19.28 23.41 12.49
C LEU A 221 18.54 24.06 11.31
N MET A 222 17.47 24.81 11.58
CA MET A 222 16.69 25.45 10.52
C MET A 222 17.50 26.49 9.73
N LYS A 223 18.39 27.23 10.40
CA LYS A 223 19.35 28.13 9.72
C LYS A 223 20.33 27.35 8.86
N ALA A 224 20.92 26.28 9.39
CA ALA A 224 21.87 25.45 8.67
C ALA A 224 21.25 24.80 7.42
N VAL A 225 20.01 24.30 7.55
CA VAL A 225 19.24 23.76 6.42
C VAL A 225 18.97 24.83 5.38
N THR A 226 18.48 25.99 5.79
CA THR A 226 18.17 27.11 4.87
C THR A 226 19.43 27.57 4.13
N GLN A 227 20.57 27.65 4.80
CA GLN A 227 21.84 27.97 4.15
C GLN A 227 22.23 26.88 3.14
N LYS A 228 22.12 25.61 3.52
CA LYS A 228 22.46 24.49 2.63
C LYS A 228 21.54 24.45 1.40
N GLN A 229 20.24 24.77 1.54
CA GLN A 229 19.33 24.91 0.40
C GLN A 229 19.80 25.99 -0.59
N LYS A 230 20.24 27.15 -0.10
CA LYS A 230 20.80 28.23 -0.95
C LYS A 230 22.07 27.79 -1.67
N GLU A 231 22.99 27.12 -0.98
CA GLU A 231 24.22 26.58 -1.56
C GLU A 231 23.93 25.57 -2.69
N LEU A 232 22.85 24.80 -2.56
CA LEU A 232 22.41 23.82 -3.55
C LEU A 232 21.53 24.40 -4.66
N GLY A 233 21.19 25.69 -4.62
CA GLY A 233 20.27 26.32 -5.59
C GLY A 233 18.82 25.82 -5.48
N LEU A 234 18.39 25.39 -4.29
CA LEU A 234 17.03 24.97 -4.01
C LEU A 234 16.21 26.18 -3.53
N HIS A 235 15.07 26.43 -4.19
CA HIS A 235 14.11 27.49 -3.89
C HIS A 235 12.74 26.91 -3.52
#